data_AF-A0AAJ1QLU4-F1
#
_entry.id   AF-A0AAJ1QLU4-F1
#
_cell.length_a   1.000
_cell.length_b   1.000
_cell.length_c   1.000
_cell.angle_alpha   90.00
_cell.angle_beta   90.00
_cell.angle_gamma   90.00
#
_symmetry.space_group_name_H-M   'P 1'
#
loop_
_entity.id
_entity.type
_entity.pdbx_description
1 polymer ?
#
loop_
_entity_poly.entity_id
_entity_poly.type
_entity_poly.pdbx_seq_one_letter_code
_entity_poly.pdbx_strand_id
1 'polypeptide(L)'
;MRQSKIGGTPWNKGLKGAQKWTEEQHRLRKEEFVPGNRRPVSCEGVQYESLSAAKAYNLTDGAMHNRVNSKKEKYKDFYYL
;
A
#
# COMPACT_ATOMS: atom_id res chain seq x y z
N MET A 1 18.05 11.48 -42.54
CA MET A 1 16.82 11.50 -41.72
C MET A 1 16.80 10.24 -40.85
N ARG A 2 17.04 10.36 -39.54
CA ARG A 2 16.98 9.22 -38.59
C ARG A 2 15.53 8.94 -38.22
N GLN A 3 14.99 7.80 -38.64
CA GLN A 3 13.71 7.31 -38.15
C GLN A 3 13.89 6.76 -36.73
N SER A 4 13.44 7.50 -35.73
CA SER A 4 13.32 7.03 -34.35
C SER A 4 12.21 5.98 -34.28
N LYS A 5 12.56 4.71 -34.18
CA LYS A 5 11.63 3.64 -33.79
C LYS A 5 11.31 3.79 -32.30
N ILE A 6 10.34 4.64 -31.97
CA ILE A 6 9.68 4.64 -30.66
C ILE A 6 8.66 3.50 -30.67
N GLY A 7 9.17 2.26 -30.69
CA GLY A 7 8.40 1.06 -30.42
C GLY A 7 8.53 0.74 -28.94
N GLY A 8 7.91 1.57 -28.10
CA GLY A 8 7.81 1.30 -26.67
C GLY A 8 7.01 0.01 -26.49
N THR A 9 7.67 -1.05 -26.07
CA THR A 9 7.01 -2.29 -25.64
C THR A 9 5.96 -1.91 -24.59
N PRO A 10 4.68 -2.25 -24.75
CA PRO A 10 3.71 -2.03 -23.70
C PRO A 10 4.18 -2.81 -22.47
N TRP A 11 4.12 -2.18 -21.29
CA TRP A 11 4.61 -2.68 -19.99
C TRP A 11 3.98 -4.02 -19.53
N ASN A 12 3.15 -4.64 -20.37
CA ASN A 12 2.27 -5.75 -20.03
C ASN A 12 2.53 -7.03 -20.84
N LYS A 13 3.74 -7.20 -21.41
CA LYS A 13 4.17 -8.48 -21.99
C LYS A 13 4.92 -9.30 -20.95
N GLY A 14 4.19 -9.95 -20.03
CA GLY A 14 4.85 -10.82 -19.04
C GLY A 14 3.97 -11.69 -18.16
N LEU A 15 2.72 -11.33 -17.85
CA LEU A 15 1.90 -12.12 -16.92
C LEU A 15 1.00 -13.11 -17.64
N LYS A 16 1.60 -14.10 -18.33
CA LYS A 16 0.89 -15.32 -18.73
C LYS A 16 0.72 -16.20 -17.49
N GLY A 17 -0.37 -16.00 -16.76
CA GLY A 17 -0.71 -16.82 -15.60
C GLY A 17 -1.54 -16.16 -14.51
N ALA A 18 -1.92 -14.88 -14.64
CA ALA A 18 -2.82 -14.26 -13.68
C ALA A 18 -4.21 -14.93 -13.78
N GLN A 19 -4.52 -15.82 -12.83
CA GLN A 19 -5.84 -16.36 -12.64
C GLN A 19 -6.82 -15.18 -12.56
N LYS A 20 -7.78 -15.12 -13.49
CA LYS A 20 -8.85 -14.12 -13.41
C LYS A 20 -9.66 -14.45 -12.17
N TRP A 21 -9.71 -13.50 -11.24
CA TRP A 21 -10.53 -13.63 -10.04
C TRP A 21 -12.00 -13.64 -10.46
N THR A 22 -12.80 -14.50 -9.84
CA THR A 22 -14.25 -14.54 -10.08
C THR A 22 -14.91 -13.29 -9.49
N GLU A 23 -16.11 -12.92 -9.97
CA GLU A 23 -16.87 -11.80 -9.41
C GLU A 23 -17.16 -11.99 -7.90
N GLU A 24 -17.36 -13.24 -7.49
CA GLU A 24 -17.55 -13.60 -6.08
C GLU A 24 -16.27 -13.34 -5.25
N GLN A 25 -15.10 -13.70 -5.77
CA GLN A 25 -13.82 -13.39 -5.12
C GLN A 25 -13.56 -11.87 -5.05
N HIS A 26 -14.01 -11.11 -6.06
CA HIS A 26 -13.96 -9.65 -6.01
C HIS A 26 -14.92 -9.06 -4.96
N ARG A 27 -16.10 -9.65 -4.78
CA ARG A 27 -17.09 -9.21 -3.77
C ARG A 27 -16.59 -9.47 -2.36
N LEU A 28 -16.14 -10.70 -2.08
CA LEU A 28 -15.58 -11.09 -0.78
C LEU A 28 -14.39 -10.21 -0.39
N ARG A 29 -13.50 -9.94 -1.35
CA ARG A 29 -12.37 -9.04 -1.11
C ARG A 29 -12.83 -7.62 -0.77
N LYS A 30 -13.90 -7.09 -1.37
CA LYS A 30 -14.40 -5.75 -1.03
C LYS A 30 -15.03 -5.70 0.36
N GLU A 31 -15.68 -6.78 0.80
CA GLU A 31 -16.30 -6.86 2.12
C GLU A 31 -15.25 -6.99 3.25
N GLU A 32 -14.17 -7.74 3.04
CA GLU A 32 -13.08 -7.87 4.01
C GLU A 32 -12.03 -6.74 3.92
N PHE A 33 -12.00 -5.99 2.82
CA PHE A 33 -11.00 -4.94 2.64
C PHE A 33 -11.37 -3.70 3.44
N VAL A 34 -10.82 -3.62 4.66
CA VAL A 34 -10.69 -2.35 5.35
C VAL A 34 -9.75 -1.47 4.53
N PRO A 35 -10.22 -0.31 4.03
CA PRO A 35 -9.39 0.64 3.32
C PRO A 35 -8.15 0.97 4.17
N GLY A 36 -6.94 0.96 3.59
CA GLY A 36 -5.70 1.10 4.35
C GLY A 36 -5.64 2.35 5.24
N ASN A 37 -6.36 3.40 4.84
CA ASN A 37 -6.57 4.66 5.55
C ASN A 37 -7.44 4.56 6.83
N ARG A 38 -8.10 3.43 7.09
CA ARG A 38 -8.89 3.17 8.31
C ARG A 38 -8.29 2.09 9.21
N ARG A 39 -7.13 1.52 8.85
CA ARG A 39 -6.49 0.53 9.71
C ARG A 39 -5.96 1.22 10.97
N PRO A 40 -6.21 0.67 12.17
CA PRO A 40 -5.59 1.16 13.39
C PRO A 40 -4.09 0.93 13.33
N VAL A 41 -3.33 1.89 13.83
CA VAL A 41 -1.86 1.87 13.87
C VAL A 41 -1.42 2.20 15.28
N SER A 42 -0.49 1.41 15.80
CA SER A 42 0.26 1.75 17.01
C SER A 42 1.52 2.52 16.59
N CYS A 43 1.70 3.71 17.14
CA CYS A 43 2.89 4.54 16.97
C CYS A 43 3.47 4.85 18.34
N GLU A 44 4.64 4.29 18.65
CA GLU A 44 5.36 4.53 19.92
C GLU A 44 4.51 4.21 21.17
N GLY A 45 3.63 3.20 21.05
CA GLY A 45 2.73 2.77 22.12
C GLY A 45 1.40 3.52 22.20
N VAL A 46 1.16 4.51 21.33
CA VAL A 46 -0.13 5.21 21.23
C VAL A 46 -0.91 4.71 20.02
N GLN A 47 -2.18 4.36 20.23
CA GLN A 47 -3.06 3.93 19.15
C GLN A 47 -3.70 5.13 18.45
N TYR A 48 -3.66 5.10 17.13
CA TYR A 48 -4.28 6.07 16.25
C TYR A 48 -5.02 5.35 15.13
N GLU A 49 -6.03 6.00 14.55
CA GLU A 49 -6.42 5.66 13.17
C GLU A 49 -5.30 6.11 12.21
N SER A 50 -5.01 5.34 11.15
CA SER A 50 -3.89 5.61 10.22
C SER A 50 -3.79 7.07 9.76
N LEU A 51 -4.93 7.68 9.37
CA LEU A 51 -4.98 9.09 8.95
C LEU A 51 -4.66 10.07 10.09
N SER A 52 -5.08 9.76 11.31
CA SER A 52 -4.81 10.56 12.50
C SER A 52 -3.34 10.45 12.93
N ALA A 53 -2.75 9.26 12.80
CA ALA A 53 -1.33 9.02 13.03
C ALA A 53 -0.47 9.88 12.07
N ALA A 54 -0.80 9.88 10.78
CA ALA A 54 -0.08 10.68 9.79
C ALA A 54 -0.10 12.17 10.14
N LYS A 55 -1.24 12.70 10.60
CA LYS A 55 -1.37 14.10 11.06
C LYS A 55 -0.56 14.37 12.32
N ALA A 56 -0.63 13.50 13.33
CA ALA A 56 0.07 13.67 14.60
C ALA A 56 1.60 13.80 14.41
N TYR A 57 2.15 13.04 13.45
CA TYR A 57 3.58 13.03 13.15
C TYR A 57 3.98 13.98 12.00
N ASN A 58 3.05 14.78 11.46
CA ASN A 58 3.26 15.65 10.30
C ASN A 58 3.85 14.91 9.08
N LEU A 59 3.25 13.77 8.74
CA LEU A 59 3.63 12.91 7.63
C LEU A 59 2.50 12.75 6.63
N THR A 60 2.86 12.39 5.40
CA THR A 60 1.91 11.83 4.43
C THR A 60 1.55 10.38 4.81
N ASP A 61 0.35 9.92 4.45
CA ASP A 61 -0.10 8.53 4.66
C ASP A 61 0.91 7.50 4.11
N GLY A 62 1.43 7.70 2.90
CA GLY A 62 2.45 6.80 2.33
C GLY A 62 3.77 6.77 3.13
N ALA A 63 4.16 7.88 3.74
CA ALA A 63 5.33 7.92 4.62
C ALA A 63 5.08 7.18 5.94
N MET A 64 3.87 7.27 6.49
CA MET A 64 3.48 6.47 7.66
C MET A 64 3.48 4.98 7.34
N HIS A 65 2.89 4.59 6.20
CA HIS A 65 2.92 3.22 5.70
C HIS A 65 4.35 2.68 5.54
N ASN A 66 5.25 3.50 5.01
CA ASN A 66 6.67 3.15 4.89
C ASN A 66 7.37 2.98 6.24
N ARG A 67 7.00 3.75 7.27
CA ARG A 67 7.55 3.59 8.63
C ARG A 67 7.08 2.30 9.26
N VAL A 68 5.78 2.01 9.17
CA VAL A 68 5.17 0.78 9.69
C VAL A 68 5.77 -0.48 9.06
N ASN A 69 6.06 -0.46 7.76
CA ASN A 69 6.70 -1.60 7.07
C ASN A 69 8.23 -1.59 7.14
N SER A 70 8.84 -0.64 7.85
CA SER A 70 10.28 -0.50 7.89
C SER A 70 10.90 -1.46 8.90
N LYS A 71 11.99 -2.14 8.52
CA LYS A 71 12.78 -3.00 9.42
C LYS A 71 13.82 -2.23 10.25
N LYS A 72 13.79 -0.90 10.22
CA LYS A 72 14.76 -0.07 10.96
C LYS A 72 14.36 -0.03 12.43
N GLU A 73 15.32 -0.19 13.34
CA GLU A 73 15.04 -0.20 14.79
C GLU A 73 14.29 1.04 15.29
N LYS A 74 14.58 2.21 14.71
CA LYS A 74 13.87 3.46 15.06
C LYS A 74 12.37 3.48 14.73
N TYR A 75 11.89 2.50 13.96
CA TYR A 75 10.48 2.36 13.60
C TYR A 75 9.87 1.05 14.12
N LYS A 76 10.58 0.33 15.02
CA LYS A 76 10.09 -0.94 15.59
C LYS A 76 8.74 -0.77 16.31
N ASP A 77 8.49 0.42 16.84
CA ASP A 77 7.28 0.76 17.58
C ASP A 77 6.15 1.29 16.68
N PHE A 78 6.29 1.19 15.36
CA PHE A 78 5.27 1.52 14.37
C PHE A 78 4.73 0.23 13.73
N TYR A 79 3.49 -0.16 14.06
CA TYR A 79 2.87 -1.36 13.49
C TYR A 79 1.35 -1.22 13.35
N TYR A 80 0.78 -1.92 12.35
CA TYR A 80 -0.68 -2.06 12.24
C TYR A 80 -1.20 -2.98 13.35
N LEU A 81 -2.37 -2.65 13.88
CA LEU A 81 -3.11 -3.48 14.83
C LEU A 81 -4.13 -4.38 14.11
#